data_AF-A0A7K2XE33-F1
#
_entry.id   AF-A0A7K2XE33-F1
#
_cell.length_a   1.000
_cell.length_b   1.000
_cell.length_c   1.000
_cell.angle_alpha   90.00
_cell.angle_beta   90.00
_cell.angle_gamma   90.00
#
_symmetry.space_group_name_H-M   'P 1'
#
loop_
_entity.id
_entity.type
_entity.pdbx_description
1 polymer ?
#
loop_
_entity_poly.entity_id
_entity_poly.type
_entity_poly.pdbx_seq_one_letter_code
_entity_poly.pdbx_strand_id
1 'polypeptide(L)'
;MSMAFGSPFGSSDPFSDMLNRFFGMSPASSPPAVQRVPIGRLLTESSHELLNLATRKAAEDGTSDLDTEHLLWAATRVDPSRGLLARGGVDPDALADRIAEVLPGESAEPSSEPGLTPAAKRTLALAHARSQAAGVSYIGPEHILGALLGDPDSGASRFLRAEDLDVSKLRG
;
A
#
# COMPACT_ATOMS: atom_id res chain seq x y z
N MET A 1 -30.03 63.13 37.34
CA MET A 1 -30.82 61.96 37.80
C MET A 1 -30.30 60.78 37.00
N SER A 2 -29.39 59.98 37.57
CA SER A 2 -29.67 58.67 38.21
C SER A 2 -29.76 57.57 37.13
N MET A 3 -29.07 56.42 37.12
CA MET A 3 -28.17 55.74 38.08
C MET A 3 -27.19 54.82 37.31
N ALA A 4 -26.13 54.42 38.04
CA ALA A 4 -25.13 53.41 37.71
C ALA A 4 -25.67 51.97 37.62
N PHE A 5 -24.89 51.08 36.98
CA PHE A 5 -24.47 49.73 37.44
C PHE A 5 -23.35 49.33 36.46
N GLY A 6 -22.12 48.98 36.85
CA GLY A 6 -21.75 47.93 37.78
C GLY A 6 -21.01 46.85 36.97
N SER A 7 -19.69 46.78 37.12
CA SER A 7 -18.72 45.84 36.53
C SER A 7 -19.03 44.36 36.92
N PRO A 8 -18.08 43.41 36.97
CA PRO A 8 -17.01 42.95 36.07
C PRO A 8 -17.01 41.40 36.02
N PHE A 9 -17.15 40.71 34.88
CA PHE A 9 -16.91 39.26 34.88
C PHE A 9 -16.18 38.80 33.63
N GLY A 10 -14.86 38.65 33.78
CA GLY A 10 -14.16 37.57 33.11
C GLY A 10 -14.58 36.26 33.76
N SER A 11 -15.06 35.32 32.96
CA SER A 11 -15.01 33.91 33.29
C SER A 11 -14.37 33.21 32.10
N SER A 12 -13.10 32.81 32.29
CA SER A 12 -12.58 31.61 31.64
C SER A 12 -13.58 30.49 31.94
N ASP A 13 -14.43 30.20 30.98
CA ASP A 13 -15.53 29.28 31.17
C ASP A 13 -14.94 27.87 31.33
N PRO A 14 -15.02 27.24 32.52
CA PRO A 14 -14.41 25.94 32.78
C PRO A 14 -15.03 24.84 31.91
N PHE A 15 -16.24 25.07 31.40
CA PHE A 15 -16.88 24.20 30.42
C PHE A 15 -16.16 24.24 29.06
N SER A 16 -15.65 25.41 28.67
CA SER A 16 -14.90 25.60 27.41
C SER A 16 -13.51 24.95 27.47
N ASP A 17 -12.83 25.01 28.62
CA ASP A 17 -11.55 24.31 28.81
C ASP A 17 -11.72 22.78 28.82
N MET A 18 -12.82 22.28 29.38
CA MET A 18 -13.15 20.86 29.35
C MET A 18 -13.47 20.38 27.93
N LEU A 19 -14.23 21.16 27.16
CA LEU A 19 -14.54 20.88 25.76
C LEU A 19 -13.27 20.88 24.89
N ASN A 20 -12.37 21.86 25.08
CA ASN A 20 -11.10 21.92 24.35
C ASN A 20 -10.15 20.77 24.70
N ARG A 21 -10.13 20.32 25.96
CA ARG A 21 -9.34 19.16 26.41
C ARG A 21 -9.92 17.83 25.91
N PHE A 22 -11.25 17.74 25.78
CA PHE A 22 -11.96 16.57 25.28
C PHE A 22 -11.88 16.46 23.74
N PHE A 23 -11.95 17.57 23.01
CA PHE A 23 -11.90 17.61 21.54
C PHE A 23 -10.51 17.90 20.95
N GLY A 24 -9.47 18.07 21.79
CA GLY A 24 -8.08 18.18 21.33
C GLY A 24 -7.79 19.38 20.42
N MET A 25 -8.61 20.42 20.45
CA MET A 25 -8.52 21.57 19.55
C MET A 25 -7.59 22.65 20.09
N SER A 26 -6.37 22.26 20.46
CA SER A 26 -5.25 23.20 20.51
C SER A 26 -4.74 23.40 19.07
N PRO A 27 -4.49 24.63 18.59
CA PRO A 27 -3.82 24.85 17.30
C PRO A 27 -2.39 24.26 17.28
N ALA A 28 -1.88 23.79 18.43
CA ALA A 28 -0.63 23.05 18.57
C ALA A 28 -0.76 21.52 18.40
N SER A 29 -1.96 20.97 18.24
CA SER A 29 -2.20 19.54 17.98
C SER A 29 -2.79 19.33 16.59
N SER A 30 -2.15 19.92 15.58
CA SER A 30 -2.23 19.33 14.24
C SER A 30 -1.57 17.95 14.33
N PRO A 31 -2.22 16.84 13.89
CA PRO A 31 -1.51 15.58 13.75
C PRO A 31 -0.24 15.84 12.94
N PRO A 32 0.92 15.27 13.30
CA PRO A 32 2.16 15.49 12.57
C PRO A 32 1.85 15.27 11.10
N ALA A 33 2.19 16.27 10.25
CA ALA A 33 2.05 16.11 8.81
C ALA A 33 2.75 14.79 8.47
N VAL A 34 1.95 13.80 8.07
CA VAL A 34 2.45 12.45 7.82
C VAL A 34 3.46 12.64 6.69
N GLN A 35 4.75 12.63 7.03
CA GLN A 35 5.83 12.79 6.07
C GLN A 35 5.68 11.60 5.13
N ARG A 36 5.02 11.83 3.99
CA ARG A 36 4.85 10.80 2.96
C ARG A 36 6.22 10.60 2.37
N VAL A 37 6.97 9.65 2.95
CA VAL A 37 8.23 9.19 2.38
C VAL A 37 7.91 8.82 0.94
N PRO A 38 8.55 9.45 -0.07
CA PRO A 38 8.30 9.10 -1.45
C PRO A 38 8.87 7.69 -1.68
N ILE A 39 8.05 6.67 -1.42
CA ILE A 39 8.43 5.25 -1.45
C ILE A 39 9.13 4.91 -2.77
N GLY A 40 8.70 5.54 -3.87
CA GLY A 40 9.33 5.42 -5.18
C GLY A 40 10.85 5.70 -5.22
N ARG A 41 11.37 6.57 -4.34
CA ARG A 41 12.82 6.86 -4.24
C ARG A 41 13.59 5.82 -3.44
N LEU A 42 12.89 4.96 -2.70
CA LEU A 42 13.47 3.88 -1.90
C LEU A 42 13.41 2.53 -2.63
N LEU A 43 12.88 2.48 -3.83
CA LEU A 43 12.84 1.27 -4.64
C LEU A 43 14.20 0.99 -5.26
N THR A 44 14.58 -0.28 -5.37
CA THR A 44 15.68 -0.71 -6.22
C THR A 44 15.31 -0.60 -7.71
N GLU A 45 16.30 -0.68 -8.60
CA GLU A 45 16.07 -0.76 -10.05
C GLU A 45 15.12 -1.92 -10.42
N SER A 46 15.34 -3.12 -9.85
CA SER A 46 14.46 -4.27 -10.09
C SER A 46 13.04 -4.05 -9.55
N SER A 47 12.87 -3.28 -8.47
CA SER A 47 11.52 -2.90 -8.02
C SER A 47 10.85 -1.90 -8.96
N HIS A 48 11.59 -0.97 -9.56
CA HIS A 48 11.07 -0.11 -10.63
C HIS A 48 10.68 -0.95 -11.84
N GLU A 49 11.50 -1.93 -12.23
CA GLU A 49 11.18 -2.87 -13.30
C GLU A 49 9.87 -3.63 -13.01
N LEU A 50 9.71 -4.16 -11.80
CA LEU A 50 8.48 -4.83 -11.36
C LEU A 50 7.25 -3.92 -11.50
N LEU A 51 7.32 -2.68 -10.98
CA LEU A 51 6.21 -1.72 -11.10
C LEU A 51 5.91 -1.36 -12.56
N ASN A 52 6.94 -1.24 -13.40
CA ASN A 52 6.77 -0.95 -14.82
C ASN A 52 6.12 -2.13 -15.56
N LEU A 53 6.50 -3.37 -15.25
CA LEU A 53 5.87 -4.58 -15.78
C LEU A 53 4.40 -4.66 -15.34
N ALA A 54 4.13 -4.40 -14.06
CA ALA A 54 2.79 -4.43 -13.52
C ALA A 54 1.89 -3.36 -14.17
N THR A 55 2.42 -2.16 -14.38
CA THR A 55 1.72 -1.06 -15.09
C THR A 55 1.45 -1.41 -16.56
N ARG A 56 2.41 -2.03 -17.26
CA ARG A 56 2.18 -2.50 -18.63
C ARG A 56 1.09 -3.56 -18.68
N LYS A 57 1.11 -4.53 -17.76
CA LYS A 57 0.08 -5.56 -17.69
C LYS A 57 -1.30 -4.98 -17.41
N ALA A 58 -1.42 -4.03 -16.49
CA ALA A 58 -2.66 -3.31 -16.24
C ALA A 58 -3.19 -2.61 -17.50
N ALA A 59 -2.30 -1.94 -18.25
CA ALA A 59 -2.66 -1.30 -19.51
C ALA A 59 -3.09 -2.31 -20.59
N GLU A 60 -2.42 -3.47 -20.69
CA GLU A 60 -2.81 -4.58 -21.57
C GLU A 60 -4.18 -5.16 -21.21
N ASP A 61 -4.50 -5.19 -19.91
CA ASP A 61 -5.77 -5.64 -19.37
C ASP A 61 -6.87 -4.55 -19.44
N GLY A 62 -6.55 -3.39 -20.00
CA GLY A 62 -7.48 -2.27 -20.20
C GLY A 62 -7.89 -1.56 -18.90
N THR A 63 -7.07 -1.63 -17.86
CA THR A 63 -7.24 -0.88 -16.62
C THR A 63 -6.08 0.11 -16.42
N SER A 64 -6.41 1.34 -15.99
CA SER A 64 -5.40 2.31 -15.57
C SER A 64 -4.92 2.04 -14.14
N ASP A 65 -5.65 1.24 -13.37
CA ASP A 65 -5.41 1.08 -11.94
C ASP A 65 -4.46 -0.09 -11.66
N LEU A 66 -3.39 0.20 -10.92
CA LEU A 66 -2.40 -0.80 -10.56
C LEU A 66 -2.80 -1.51 -9.26
N ASP A 67 -3.28 -2.74 -9.40
CA ASP A 67 -3.73 -3.61 -8.31
C ASP A 67 -2.70 -4.64 -7.82
N THR A 68 -3.02 -5.34 -6.72
CA THR A 68 -2.12 -6.33 -6.09
C THR A 68 -1.82 -7.54 -6.98
N GLU A 69 -2.76 -7.90 -7.86
CA GLU A 69 -2.69 -9.00 -8.79
C GLU A 69 -1.71 -8.69 -9.93
N HIS A 70 -1.72 -7.44 -10.44
CA HIS A 70 -0.72 -6.97 -11.39
C HIS A 70 0.69 -6.97 -10.78
N LEU A 71 0.81 -6.54 -9.51
CA LEU A 71 2.08 -6.62 -8.77
C LEU A 71 2.55 -8.06 -8.58
N LEU A 72 1.64 -8.98 -8.25
CA LEU A 72 1.94 -10.40 -8.09
C LEU A 72 2.37 -11.02 -9.43
N TRP A 73 1.66 -10.73 -10.51
CA TRP A 73 2.02 -11.13 -11.86
C TRP A 73 3.43 -10.64 -12.21
N ALA A 74 3.74 -9.37 -11.99
CA ALA A 74 5.07 -8.84 -12.27
C ALA A 74 6.17 -9.46 -11.40
N ALA A 75 5.87 -9.79 -10.13
CA ALA A 75 6.80 -10.49 -9.24
C ALA A 75 7.21 -11.88 -9.76
N THR A 76 6.37 -12.53 -10.57
CA THR A 76 6.73 -13.80 -11.25
C THR A 76 7.77 -13.63 -12.35
N ARG A 77 7.98 -12.40 -12.84
CA ARG A 77 8.83 -12.10 -14.00
C ARG A 77 10.17 -11.47 -13.63
N VAL A 78 10.28 -10.90 -12.43
CA VAL A 78 11.45 -10.13 -11.98
C VAL A 78 12.22 -10.88 -10.89
N ASP A 79 13.55 -10.87 -10.96
CA ASP A 79 14.42 -11.38 -9.89
C ASP A 79 14.67 -10.33 -8.80
N PRO A 80 14.86 -10.74 -7.53
CA PRO A 80 14.93 -12.12 -7.05
C PRO A 80 13.56 -12.75 -6.74
N SER A 81 12.45 -12.03 -6.86
CA SER A 81 11.10 -12.55 -6.52
C SER A 81 10.74 -13.81 -7.31
N ARG A 82 11.07 -13.86 -8.59
CA ARG A 82 10.92 -15.04 -9.45
C ARG A 82 11.70 -16.24 -8.91
N GLY A 83 12.98 -16.05 -8.60
CA GLY A 83 13.81 -17.08 -7.99
C GLY A 83 13.29 -17.55 -6.61
N LEU A 84 12.72 -16.66 -5.81
CA LEU A 84 12.11 -17.01 -4.52
C LEU A 84 10.87 -17.89 -4.69
N LEU A 85 9.98 -17.53 -5.61
CA LEU A 85 8.82 -18.36 -5.97
C LEU A 85 9.25 -19.78 -6.35
N ALA A 86 10.22 -19.89 -7.26
CA ALA A 86 10.77 -21.18 -7.70
C ALA A 86 11.37 -22.00 -6.54
N ARG A 87 12.13 -21.36 -5.65
CA ARG A 87 12.70 -22.01 -4.45
C ARG A 87 11.61 -22.48 -3.46
N GLY A 88 10.48 -21.79 -3.41
CA GLY A 88 9.30 -22.21 -2.64
C GLY A 88 8.52 -23.37 -3.25
N GLY A 89 8.92 -23.87 -4.43
CA GLY A 89 8.23 -24.92 -5.16
C GLY A 89 7.05 -24.42 -6.01
N VAL A 90 6.95 -23.11 -6.21
CA VAL A 90 5.96 -22.50 -7.11
C VAL A 90 6.62 -22.27 -8.45
N ASP A 91 6.08 -22.87 -9.51
CA ASP A 91 6.50 -22.56 -10.88
C ASP A 91 6.07 -21.12 -11.22
N PRO A 92 7.01 -20.18 -11.42
CA PRO A 92 6.67 -18.78 -11.66
C PRO A 92 5.93 -18.56 -12.98
N ASP A 93 6.21 -19.35 -14.01
CA ASP A 93 5.54 -19.19 -15.31
C ASP A 93 4.11 -19.71 -15.24
N ALA A 94 3.90 -20.89 -14.67
CA ALA A 94 2.55 -21.42 -14.46
C ALA A 94 1.71 -20.56 -13.50
N LEU A 95 2.34 -19.87 -12.54
CA LEU A 95 1.65 -18.89 -11.70
C LEU A 95 1.28 -17.63 -12.51
N ALA A 96 2.20 -17.11 -13.33
CA ALA A 96 1.95 -15.94 -14.15
C ALA A 96 0.78 -16.14 -15.12
N ASP A 97 0.72 -17.32 -15.74
CA ASP A 97 -0.34 -17.66 -16.70
C ASP A 97 -1.70 -17.72 -15.98
N ARG A 98 -1.78 -18.37 -14.82
CA ARG A 98 -3.02 -18.41 -14.02
C ARG A 98 -3.48 -17.04 -13.55
N ILE A 99 -2.56 -16.17 -13.12
CA ILE A 99 -2.93 -14.80 -12.74
C ILE A 99 -3.48 -14.06 -13.96
N ALA A 100 -2.86 -14.22 -15.13
CA ALA A 100 -3.31 -13.57 -16.35
C ALA A 100 -4.70 -14.04 -16.82
N GLU A 101 -5.12 -15.27 -16.50
CA GLU A 101 -6.46 -15.79 -16.83
C GLU A 101 -7.59 -15.14 -16.01
N VAL A 102 -7.31 -14.71 -14.79
CA VAL A 102 -8.32 -14.11 -13.89
C VAL A 102 -8.27 -12.58 -13.81
N LEU A 103 -7.18 -11.96 -14.28
CA LEU A 103 -7.12 -10.51 -14.42
C LEU A 103 -8.22 -10.05 -15.38
N PRO A 104 -8.99 -9.00 -15.03
CA PRO A 104 -10.10 -8.56 -15.86
C PRO A 104 -9.60 -8.20 -17.26
N GLY A 105 -10.21 -8.80 -18.29
CA GLY A 105 -9.99 -8.40 -19.68
C GLY A 105 -10.78 -7.15 -20.03
N GLU A 106 -10.09 -6.15 -20.58
CA GLU A 106 -10.58 -4.89 -21.16
C GLU A 106 -11.92 -4.41 -20.60
N SER A 107 -11.89 -3.69 -19.47
CA SER A 107 -13.10 -3.08 -18.90
C SER A 107 -12.80 -1.81 -18.08
N ALA A 108 -12.30 -0.76 -18.72
CA ALA A 108 -12.57 0.63 -18.32
C ALA A 108 -12.03 1.62 -19.36
N GLU A 109 -12.73 2.74 -19.54
CA GLU A 109 -12.18 3.89 -20.26
C GLU A 109 -10.89 4.38 -19.58
N PRO A 110 -9.86 4.78 -20.34
CA PRO A 110 -8.57 5.19 -19.78
C PRO A 110 -8.74 6.45 -18.92
N SER A 111 -8.53 6.31 -17.61
CA SER A 111 -8.38 7.47 -16.73
C SER A 111 -7.01 8.11 -16.92
N SER A 112 -6.93 9.44 -16.77
CA SER A 112 -5.79 10.23 -17.25
C SER A 112 -4.50 10.14 -16.41
N GLU A 113 -4.46 9.35 -15.35
CA GLU A 113 -3.22 8.98 -14.66
C GLU A 113 -3.34 7.57 -14.06
N PRO A 114 -2.47 6.60 -14.41
CA PRO A 114 -2.48 5.29 -13.80
C PRO A 114 -2.21 5.38 -12.29
N GLY A 115 -3.23 5.12 -11.48
CA GLY A 115 -3.14 5.21 -10.02
C GLY A 115 -2.83 3.85 -9.40
N LEU A 116 -1.91 3.81 -8.42
CA LEU A 116 -1.88 2.69 -7.48
C LEU A 116 -3.20 2.64 -6.71
N THR A 117 -3.86 1.48 -6.68
CA THR A 117 -5.05 1.29 -5.85
C THR A 117 -4.70 1.39 -4.36
N PRO A 118 -5.68 1.63 -3.46
CA PRO A 118 -5.43 1.64 -2.03
C PRO A 118 -4.74 0.36 -1.53
N ALA A 119 -5.09 -0.81 -2.10
CA ALA A 119 -4.48 -2.09 -1.77
C ALA A 119 -3.02 -2.17 -2.23
N ALA A 120 -2.72 -1.70 -3.44
CA ALA A 120 -1.35 -1.63 -3.95
C ALA A 120 -0.48 -0.63 -3.14
N LYS A 121 -1.02 0.55 -2.78
CA LYS A 121 -0.35 1.51 -1.89
C LYS A 121 -0.03 0.91 -0.53
N ARG A 122 -0.98 0.19 0.08
CA ARG A 122 -0.79 -0.53 1.34
C ARG A 122 0.32 -1.58 1.20
N THR A 123 0.31 -2.34 0.12
CA THR A 123 1.34 -3.35 -0.18
C THR A 123 2.74 -2.72 -0.22
N LEU A 124 2.91 -1.59 -0.91
CA LEU A 124 4.21 -0.91 -0.97
C LEU A 124 4.65 -0.34 0.40
N ALA A 125 3.70 0.15 1.21
CA ALA A 125 4.00 0.55 2.59
C ALA A 125 4.44 -0.63 3.46
N LEU A 126 3.80 -1.80 3.30
CA LEU A 126 4.18 -3.04 3.97
C LEU A 126 5.53 -3.59 3.48
N ALA A 127 5.87 -3.40 2.21
CA ALA A 127 7.17 -3.74 1.63
C ALA A 127 8.27 -2.86 2.22
N HIS A 128 8.01 -1.55 2.37
CA HIS A 128 8.91 -0.64 3.05
C HIS A 128 9.13 -1.03 4.52
N ALA A 129 8.06 -1.36 5.26
CA ALA A 129 8.20 -1.83 6.63
C ALA A 129 9.07 -3.11 6.73
N ARG A 130 8.95 -4.02 5.76
CA ARG A 130 9.81 -5.22 5.68
C ARG A 130 11.26 -4.89 5.38
N SER A 131 11.54 -3.96 4.48
CA SER A 131 12.93 -3.56 4.18
C SER A 131 13.61 -2.96 5.41
N GLN A 132 12.88 -2.13 6.17
CA GLN A 132 13.36 -1.58 7.45
C GLN A 132 13.61 -2.69 8.48
N ALA A 133 12.71 -3.67 8.60
CA ALA A 133 12.88 -4.81 9.51
C ALA A 133 14.07 -5.70 9.13
N ALA A 134 14.39 -5.81 7.84
CA ALA A 134 15.57 -6.52 7.32
C ALA A 134 16.87 -5.70 7.44
N GLY A 135 16.79 -4.45 7.92
CA GLY A 135 17.96 -3.56 8.08
C GLY A 135 18.52 -3.03 6.76
N VAL A 136 17.73 -3.05 5.67
CA VAL A 136 18.14 -2.57 4.35
C VAL A 136 17.41 -1.28 3.96
N SER A 137 18.15 -0.35 3.37
CA SER A 137 17.66 0.99 3.05
C SER A 137 16.78 1.05 1.79
N TYR A 138 16.73 -0.03 1.01
CA TYR A 138 16.02 -0.09 -0.26
C TYR A 138 15.00 -1.23 -0.27
N ILE A 139 13.92 -1.01 -1.00
CA ILE A 139 12.81 -1.92 -1.18
C ILE A 139 13.07 -2.71 -2.47
N GLY A 140 13.49 -3.95 -2.33
CA GLY A 140 13.62 -4.92 -3.43
C GLY A 140 12.32 -5.69 -3.76
N PRO A 141 12.27 -6.39 -4.90
CA PRO A 141 11.13 -7.22 -5.31
C PRO A 141 10.70 -8.25 -4.28
N GLU A 142 11.64 -8.82 -3.52
CA GLU A 142 11.41 -9.75 -2.43
C GLU A 142 10.57 -9.14 -1.29
N HIS A 143 10.75 -7.85 -1.01
CA HIS A 143 9.95 -7.15 0.00
C HIS A 143 8.52 -6.91 -0.49
N ILE A 144 8.35 -6.63 -1.78
CA ILE A 144 7.03 -6.48 -2.42
C ILE A 144 6.31 -7.83 -2.42
N LEU A 145 6.98 -8.90 -2.86
CA LEU A 145 6.45 -10.26 -2.82
C LEU A 145 6.04 -10.65 -1.39
N GLY A 146 6.94 -10.49 -0.41
CA GLY A 146 6.63 -10.78 0.98
C GLY A 146 5.46 -9.97 1.55
N ALA A 147 5.28 -8.72 1.09
CA ALA A 147 4.14 -7.89 1.46
C ALA A 147 2.81 -8.39 0.87
N LEU A 148 2.79 -8.75 -0.41
CA LEU A 148 1.63 -9.34 -1.09
C LEU A 148 1.19 -10.63 -0.40
N LEU A 149 2.14 -11.52 -0.11
CA LEU A 149 1.87 -12.81 0.53
C LEU A 149 1.45 -12.64 2.00
N GLY A 150 1.98 -11.64 2.69
CA GLY A 150 1.72 -11.43 4.12
C GLY A 150 0.44 -10.65 4.43
N ASP A 151 -0.19 -9.98 3.46
CA ASP A 151 -1.47 -9.30 3.63
C ASP A 151 -2.64 -10.23 3.25
N PRO A 152 -3.33 -10.87 4.21
CA PRO A 152 -4.43 -11.79 3.90
C PRO A 152 -5.63 -11.08 3.27
N ASP A 153 -5.69 -9.75 3.32
CA ASP A 153 -6.78 -9.00 2.70
C ASP A 153 -6.49 -8.62 1.25
N SER A 154 -5.23 -8.74 0.80
CA SER A 154 -4.82 -8.42 -0.56
C SER A 154 -5.48 -9.36 -1.58
N GLY A 155 -5.77 -8.82 -2.77
CA GLY A 155 -6.28 -9.59 -3.89
C GLY A 155 -5.32 -10.72 -4.28
N ALA A 156 -4.02 -10.44 -4.29
CA ALA A 156 -2.96 -11.43 -4.46
C ALA A 156 -3.06 -12.63 -3.49
N SER A 157 -3.22 -12.38 -2.19
CA SER A 157 -3.37 -13.47 -1.20
C SER A 157 -4.72 -14.20 -1.28
N ARG A 158 -5.78 -13.53 -1.76
CA ARG A 158 -7.07 -14.19 -2.04
C ARG A 158 -6.95 -15.10 -3.25
N PHE A 159 -6.33 -14.63 -4.33
CA PHE A 159 -6.06 -15.41 -5.54
C PHE A 159 -5.26 -16.68 -5.23
N LEU A 160 -4.11 -16.55 -4.55
CA LEU A 160 -3.27 -17.71 -4.23
C LEU A 160 -3.99 -18.76 -3.38
N ARG A 161 -4.92 -18.34 -2.49
CA ARG A 161 -5.76 -19.26 -1.72
C ARG A 161 -6.85 -19.91 -2.56
N ALA A 162 -7.42 -19.19 -3.53
CA ALA A 162 -8.41 -19.75 -4.45
C ALA A 162 -7.79 -20.83 -5.37
N GLU A 163 -6.53 -20.67 -5.74
CA GLU A 163 -5.75 -21.60 -6.55
C GLU A 163 -5.12 -22.78 -5.77
N ASP A 164 -5.44 -22.90 -4.48
CA ASP A 164 -4.86 -23.91 -3.56
C ASP A 164 -3.31 -23.94 -3.56
N LEU A 165 -2.69 -22.77 -3.77
CA LEU A 165 -1.24 -22.64 -3.79
C LEU A 165 -0.70 -22.39 -2.38
N ASP A 166 -0.01 -23.39 -1.82
CA ASP A 166 0.68 -23.25 -0.54
C ASP A 166 1.94 -22.40 -0.66
N VAL A 167 1.77 -21.09 -0.50
CA VAL A 167 2.84 -20.09 -0.43
C VAL A 167 3.36 -19.88 1.00
N SER A 168 3.01 -20.72 1.97
CA SER A 168 3.44 -20.56 3.37
C SER A 168 4.97 -20.62 3.48
N LYS A 169 5.62 -21.39 2.61
CA LYS A 169 7.08 -21.51 2.53
C LYS A 169 7.78 -20.23 2.04
N LEU A 170 7.05 -19.29 1.44
CA LEU A 170 7.57 -18.03 0.91
C LEU A 170 7.43 -16.85 1.90
N ARG A 171 6.81 -17.07 3.07
CA ARG A 171 6.55 -16.03 4.09
C ARG A 171 7.68 -15.87 5.10
N GLY A 172 8.69 -16.75 5.05
CA GLY A 172 9.82 -16.82 5.99
C GLY A 172 10.95 -15.86 5.66
#